data_AF-A0A2D7C569-F1
#
_entry.id   AF-A0A2D7C569-F1
#
_cell.length_a   1.000
_cell.length_b   1.000
_cell.length_c   1.000
_cell.angle_alpha   90.00
_cell.angle_beta   90.00
_cell.angle_gamma   90.00
#
_symmetry.space_group_name_H-M   'P 1'
#
loop_
_entity.id
_entity.type
_entity.pdbx_description
1 polymer ?
#
loop_
_entity_poly.entity_id
_entity_poly.type
_entity_poly.pdbx_seq_one_letter_code
_entity_poly.pdbx_strand_id
1 'polypeptide(L)'
;MKTLQSLYKIATKKVEESQEEIAKIVDVMQQMDDRERKLLNQIDYEYGNATSQSDALLYSFAGKFSEKSKDEIEDIKKARVDAKKILAEKREKLRVRFAEQKRYEILIERKRLEFKKSEQKKEQAELDELSSVRHILSEADS
;
A
#
# COMPACT_ATOMS: atom_id res chain seq x y z
N MET A 1 -22.00 -6.18 -16.01
CA MET A 1 -21.14 -5.03 -15.70
C MET A 1 -21.06 -4.79 -14.19
N LYS A 2 -22.20 -4.83 -13.47
CA LYS A 2 -22.30 -4.70 -12.00
C LYS A 2 -21.37 -5.66 -11.23
N THR A 3 -21.34 -6.96 -11.57
CA THR A 3 -20.47 -7.95 -10.89
C THR A 3 -18.98 -7.61 -10.98
N LEU A 4 -18.51 -7.21 -12.16
CA LEU A 4 -17.10 -6.87 -12.38
C LEU A 4 -16.69 -5.58 -11.65
N GLN A 5 -17.61 -4.60 -11.58
CA GLN A 5 -17.42 -3.40 -10.77
C GLN A 5 -17.35 -3.73 -9.27
N SER A 6 -18.17 -4.68 -8.78
CA SER A 6 -18.08 -5.14 -7.40
C SER A 6 -16.74 -5.81 -7.11
N LEU A 7 -16.24 -6.66 -8.02
CA LEU A 7 -14.91 -7.28 -7.88
C LEU A 7 -13.79 -6.22 -7.84
N TYR A 8 -13.84 -5.21 -8.70
CA TYR A 8 -12.89 -4.10 -8.67
C TYR A 8 -12.92 -3.32 -7.35
N LYS A 9 -14.12 -3.05 -6.81
CA LYS A 9 -14.26 -2.40 -5.49
C LYS A 9 -13.65 -3.24 -4.37
N ILE A 10 -13.90 -4.55 -4.36
CA ILE A 10 -13.33 -5.47 -3.38
C ILE A 10 -11.79 -5.48 -3.50
N ALA A 11 -11.25 -5.56 -4.72
CA ALA A 11 -9.81 -5.55 -4.94
C ALA A 11 -9.16 -4.23 -4.50
N THR A 12 -9.82 -3.10 -4.76
CA THR A 12 -9.38 -1.77 -4.32
C THR A 12 -9.30 -1.71 -2.79
N LYS A 13 -10.36 -2.15 -2.10
CA LYS A 13 -10.37 -2.20 -0.63
C LYS A 13 -9.24 -3.07 -0.06
N LYS A 14 -8.97 -4.23 -0.67
CA LYS A 14 -7.86 -5.11 -0.25
C LYS A 14 -6.49 -4.46 -0.44
N VAL A 15 -6.32 -3.61 -1.46
CA VAL A 15 -5.10 -2.84 -1.69
C VAL A 15 -4.93 -1.78 -0.60
N GLU A 16 -5.99 -1.02 -0.31
CA GLU A 16 -6.02 -0.02 0.77
C GLU A 16 -5.69 -0.65 2.13
N GLU A 17 -6.37 -1.75 2.49
CA GLU A 17 -6.11 -2.51 3.72
C GLU A 17 -4.63 -2.96 3.81
N SER A 18 -4.03 -3.40 2.70
CA SER A 18 -2.60 -3.75 2.68
C SER A 18 -1.67 -2.55 2.83
N GLN A 19 -2.02 -1.40 2.26
CA GLN A 19 -1.24 -0.17 2.40
C GLN A 19 -1.27 0.32 3.85
N GLU A 20 -2.43 0.26 4.50
CA GLU A 20 -2.57 0.61 5.93
C GLU A 20 -1.75 -0.32 6.83
N GLU A 21 -1.77 -1.63 6.59
CA GLU A 21 -0.96 -2.59 7.32
C GLU A 21 0.55 -2.30 7.18
N ILE A 22 1.00 -1.98 5.96
CA ILE A 22 2.38 -1.58 5.69
C ILE A 22 2.73 -0.30 6.43
N ALA A 23 1.86 0.71 6.40
CA ALA A 23 2.08 1.98 7.09
C ALA A 23 2.26 1.77 8.60
N LYS A 24 1.43 0.93 9.22
CA LYS A 24 1.55 0.58 10.65
C LYS A 24 2.89 -0.07 10.98
N ILE A 25 3.39 -0.97 10.13
CA ILE A 25 4.69 -1.61 10.35
C ILE A 25 5.82 -0.58 10.23
N VAL A 26 5.75 0.31 9.25
CA VAL A 26 6.73 1.39 9.06
C VAL A 26 6.75 2.32 10.26
N ASP A 27 5.59 2.69 10.80
CA ASP A 27 5.48 3.52 12.00
C ASP A 27 6.11 2.84 13.23
N VAL A 28 5.82 1.55 13.46
CA VAL A 28 6.46 0.77 14.54
C VAL A 28 7.98 0.72 14.37
N MET A 29 8.48 0.55 13.15
CA MET A 29 9.92 0.57 12.89
C MET A 29 10.54 1.94 13.19
N GLN A 30 9.84 3.04 12.87
CA GLN A 30 10.29 4.38 13.21
C GLN A 30 10.33 4.61 14.72
N GLN A 31 9.32 4.14 15.45
CA GLN A 31 9.31 4.20 16.92
C GLN A 31 10.47 3.42 17.54
N MET A 32 10.84 2.28 16.95
CA MET A 32 12.03 1.52 17.33
C MET A 32 13.33 2.29 17.08
N ASP A 33 13.47 2.96 15.94
CA ASP A 33 14.63 3.82 15.63
C ASP A 33 14.74 4.99 16.62
N ASP A 34 13.62 5.62 16.95
CA ASP A 34 13.56 6.73 17.90
C ASP A 34 13.89 6.27 19.32
N ARG A 35 13.44 5.08 19.72
CA ARG A 35 13.76 4.50 21.04
C ARG A 35 15.24 4.17 21.17
N GLU A 36 15.84 3.55 20.15
CA GLU A 36 17.28 3.28 20.10
C GLU A 36 18.08 4.58 20.25
N ARG A 37 17.72 5.63 19.49
CA ARG A 37 18.38 6.93 19.58
C ARG A 37 18.26 7.56 20.97
N LYS A 38 17.08 7.48 21.58
CA LYS A 38 16.86 7.98 22.95
C LYS A 38 17.74 7.25 23.96
N LEU A 39 17.85 5.93 23.87
CA LEU A 39 18.69 5.13 24.77
C LEU A 39 20.17 5.49 24.59
N LEU A 40 20.65 5.62 23.36
CA LEU A 40 22.04 6.03 23.09
C LEU A 40 22.34 7.41 23.70
N ASN A 41 21.47 8.39 23.47
CA ASN A 41 21.65 9.73 24.03
C ASN A 41 21.59 9.74 25.57
N GLN A 42 20.74 8.88 26.17
CA GLN A 42 20.68 8.74 27.63
C GLN A 42 21.96 8.14 28.19
N ILE A 43 22.52 7.11 27.53
CA ILE A 43 23.81 6.53 27.93
C ILE A 43 24.90 7.61 27.94
N ASP A 44 25.01 8.39 26.86
CA ASP A 44 26.02 9.45 26.74
C ASP A 44 25.82 10.53 27.81
N TYR A 45 24.58 10.90 28.10
CA TYR A 45 24.25 11.86 29.16
C TYR A 45 24.68 11.37 30.54
N GLU A 46 24.35 10.12 30.91
CA GLU A 46 24.70 9.58 32.23
C GLU A 46 26.22 9.48 32.43
N TYR A 47 26.96 9.04 31.41
CA TYR A 47 28.43 9.03 31.48
C TYR A 47 29.02 10.44 31.52
N GLY A 48 28.49 11.38 30.72
CA GLY A 48 28.93 12.77 30.74
C GLY A 48 28.72 13.42 32.11
N ASN A 49 27.55 13.17 32.72
CA ASN A 49 27.22 13.67 34.05
C ASN A 49 28.16 13.08 35.12
N ALA A 50 28.34 11.75 35.15
CA ALA A 50 29.25 11.09 36.09
C ALA A 50 30.70 11.60 35.96
N THR A 51 31.17 11.82 34.73
CA THR A 51 32.49 12.38 34.44
C THR A 51 32.63 13.81 34.97
N SER A 52 31.64 14.67 34.68
CA SER A 52 31.68 16.07 35.09
C SER A 52 31.70 16.26 36.61
N GLN A 53 31.05 15.36 37.35
CA GLN A 53 30.98 15.40 38.81
C GLN A 53 32.13 14.65 39.49
N SER A 54 32.97 13.94 38.73
CA SER A 54 34.03 13.07 39.25
C SER A 54 33.53 12.10 40.34
N ASP A 55 32.29 11.65 40.22
CA ASP A 55 31.61 10.82 41.23
C ASP A 55 31.66 9.35 40.82
N ALA A 56 32.46 8.56 41.56
CA ALA A 56 32.65 7.13 41.32
C ALA A 56 31.36 6.30 41.50
N LEU A 57 30.44 6.72 42.38
CA LEU A 57 29.15 6.06 42.54
C LEU A 57 28.27 6.32 41.32
N LEU A 58 28.20 7.56 40.84
CA LEU A 58 27.47 7.89 39.61
C LEU A 58 28.03 7.15 38.40
N TYR A 59 29.36 6.99 38.30
CA TYR A 59 29.97 6.17 37.25
C TYR A 59 29.52 4.71 37.30
N SER A 60 29.44 4.12 38.49
CA SER A 60 28.96 2.74 38.67
C SER A 60 27.50 2.59 38.24
N PHE A 61 26.64 3.56 38.60
CA PHE A 61 25.23 3.57 38.17
C PHE A 61 25.10 3.76 36.65
N ALA A 62 25.86 4.68 36.06
CA ALA A 62 25.91 4.89 34.61
C ALA A 62 26.35 3.61 33.87
N GLY A 63 27.32 2.87 34.42
CA GLY A 63 27.75 1.57 33.90
C GLY A 63 26.62 0.55 33.83
N LYS A 64 25.89 0.34 34.94
CA LYS A 64 24.74 -0.59 35.00
C LYS A 64 23.59 -0.16 34.08
N PHE A 65 23.30 1.14 34.03
CA PHE A 65 22.30 1.68 33.12
C PHE A 65 22.69 1.44 31.65
N SER A 66 23.97 1.64 31.32
CA SER A 66 24.51 1.42 29.98
C SER A 66 24.41 -0.03 29.54
N GLU A 67 24.74 -0.97 30.41
CA GLU A 67 24.62 -2.41 30.14
C GLU A 67 23.17 -2.78 29.80
N LYS A 68 22.23 -2.45 30.69
CA LYS A 68 20.80 -2.70 30.46
C LYS A 68 20.27 -2.03 29.19
N SER A 69 20.71 -0.79 28.92
CA SER A 69 20.30 -0.06 27.72
C SER A 69 20.87 -0.67 26.45
N LYS A 70 22.07 -1.24 26.48
CA LYS A 70 22.67 -1.97 25.36
C LYS A 70 21.92 -3.26 25.05
N ASP A 71 21.50 -3.99 26.08
CA ASP A 71 20.64 -5.18 25.91
C ASP A 71 19.31 -4.80 25.23
N GLU A 72 18.65 -3.74 25.70
CA GLU A 72 17.41 -3.23 25.09
C GLU A 72 17.63 -2.79 23.62
N ILE A 73 18.76 -2.14 23.32
CA ILE A 73 19.13 -1.78 21.95
C ILE A 73 19.33 -3.03 21.07
N GLU A 74 19.94 -4.09 21.60
CA GLU A 74 20.12 -5.34 20.86
C GLU A 74 18.78 -6.00 20.55
N ASP A 75 17.87 -6.03 21.52
CA ASP A 75 16.51 -6.54 21.33
C ASP A 75 15.72 -5.72 20.30
N ILE A 76 15.84 -4.39 20.34
CA ILE A 76 15.26 -3.48 19.33
C ILE A 76 15.82 -3.81 17.93
N LYS A 77 17.12 -4.05 17.81
CA LYS A 77 17.76 -4.39 16.52
C LYS A 77 17.24 -5.72 15.99
N LYS A 78 17.10 -6.74 16.84
CA LYS A 78 16.52 -8.05 16.47
C LYS A 78 15.06 -7.89 16.01
N ALA A 79 14.24 -7.20 16.80
CA ALA A 79 12.84 -6.92 16.46
C ALA A 79 12.71 -6.16 15.13
N ARG A 80 13.61 -5.23 14.84
CA ARG A 80 13.63 -4.48 13.56
C ARG A 80 13.96 -5.37 12.37
N VAL A 81 14.86 -6.35 12.52
CA VAL A 81 15.15 -7.33 11.47
C VAL A 81 13.91 -8.14 11.14
N ASP A 82 13.17 -8.59 12.15
CA ASP A 82 11.95 -9.36 11.93
C ASP A 82 10.82 -8.50 11.35
N ALA A 83 10.67 -7.26 11.81
CA ALA A 83 9.75 -6.29 11.22
C ALA A 83 10.05 -6.03 9.74
N LYS A 84 11.33 -5.95 9.35
CA LYS A 84 11.76 -5.82 7.93
C LYS A 84 11.36 -7.03 7.09
N LYS A 85 11.46 -8.25 7.62
CA LYS A 85 11.01 -9.46 6.92
C LYS A 85 9.50 -9.42 6.70
N ILE A 86 8.73 -9.12 7.75
CA ILE A 86 7.27 -9.00 7.68
C ILE A 86 6.86 -7.91 6.67
N LEU A 87 7.55 -6.77 6.69
CA LEU A 87 7.32 -5.67 5.74
C LEU A 87 7.55 -6.12 4.29
N ALA A 88 8.61 -6.89 4.02
CA ALA A 88 8.88 -7.43 2.69
C ALA A 88 7.76 -8.37 2.22
N GLU A 89 7.30 -9.29 3.08
CA GLU A 89 6.18 -10.18 2.77
C GLU A 89 4.87 -9.42 2.50
N LYS A 90 4.60 -8.37 3.27
CA LYS A 90 3.41 -7.52 3.08
C LYS A 90 3.48 -6.73 1.78
N ARG A 91 4.66 -6.22 1.42
CA ARG A 91 4.89 -5.56 0.12
C ARG A 91 4.67 -6.49 -1.05
N GLU A 92 5.11 -7.74 -0.95
CA GLU A 92 4.85 -8.73 -2.01
C GLU A 92 3.35 -9.06 -2.11
N LYS A 93 2.65 -9.23 -0.99
CA LYS A 93 1.19 -9.39 -0.97
C LYS A 93 0.47 -8.19 -1.60
N LEU A 94 0.91 -6.97 -1.30
CA LEU A 94 0.37 -5.75 -1.92
C LEU A 94 0.57 -5.77 -3.44
N ARG A 95 1.76 -6.18 -3.92
CA ARG A 95 2.05 -6.28 -5.37
C ARG A 95 1.06 -7.19 -6.09
N VAL A 96 0.77 -8.37 -5.52
CA VAL A 96 -0.20 -9.32 -6.09
C VAL A 96 -1.62 -8.74 -6.08
N ARG A 97 -2.05 -8.13 -4.97
CA ARG A 97 -3.38 -7.49 -4.87
C ARG A 97 -3.55 -6.35 -5.86
N PHE A 98 -2.50 -5.55 -6.06
CA PHE A 98 -2.51 -4.46 -7.03
C PHE A 98 -2.60 -4.97 -8.47
N ALA A 99 -1.89 -6.05 -8.80
CA ALA A 99 -2.01 -6.70 -10.10
C ALA A 99 -3.44 -7.23 -10.36
N GLU A 100 -4.08 -7.82 -9.33
CA GLU A 100 -5.47 -8.25 -9.40
C GLU A 100 -6.44 -7.06 -9.62
N GLN A 101 -6.26 -5.97 -8.87
CA GLN A 101 -7.04 -4.75 -9.06
C GLN A 101 -6.91 -4.21 -10.50
N LYS A 102 -5.69 -4.13 -11.02
CA LYS A 102 -5.43 -3.69 -12.40
C LYS A 102 -6.03 -4.62 -13.44
N ARG A 103 -6.02 -5.93 -13.21
CA ARG A 103 -6.70 -6.89 -14.09
C ARG A 103 -8.19 -6.58 -14.18
N TYR A 104 -8.86 -6.32 -13.07
CA TYR A 104 -10.29 -5.98 -13.09
C TYR A 104 -10.56 -4.62 -13.76
N GLU A 105 -9.70 -3.63 -13.55
CA GLU A 105 -9.76 -2.32 -14.23
C GLU A 105 -9.77 -2.49 -15.77
N ILE A 106 -8.79 -3.22 -16.29
CA ILE A 106 -8.65 -3.50 -17.73
C ILE A 106 -9.87 -4.23 -18.28
N LEU A 107 -10.39 -5.22 -17.54
CA LEU A 107 -11.59 -5.96 -17.97
C LEU A 107 -12.82 -5.05 -18.03
N ILE A 108 -12.96 -4.10 -17.10
CA ILE A 108 -14.06 -3.11 -17.11
C ILE A 108 -13.94 -2.22 -18.34
N GLU A 109 -12.75 -1.72 -18.63
CA GLU A 109 -12.49 -0.87 -19.80
C GLU A 109 -12.79 -1.59 -21.11
N ARG A 110 -12.28 -2.81 -21.28
CA ARG A 110 -12.56 -3.64 -22.46
C ARG A 110 -14.06 -3.86 -22.66
N LYS A 111 -14.77 -4.21 -21.60
CA LYS A 111 -16.23 -4.44 -21.67
C LYS A 111 -17.01 -3.16 -21.99
N ARG A 112 -16.54 -2.00 -21.53
CA ARG A 112 -17.13 -0.70 -21.90
C ARG A 112 -16.91 -0.40 -23.39
N LEU A 113 -15.72 -0.68 -23.92
CA LEU A 113 -15.42 -0.51 -25.33
C LEU A 113 -16.26 -1.45 -26.20
N GLU A 114 -16.40 -2.71 -25.80
CA GLU A 114 -17.26 -3.69 -26.47
C GLU A 114 -18.72 -3.22 -26.50
N PHE A 115 -19.26 -2.76 -25.37
CA PHE A 115 -20.61 -2.23 -25.31
C PHE A 115 -20.82 -1.01 -26.20
N LYS A 116 -19.87 -0.06 -26.18
CA LYS A 116 -19.92 1.11 -27.06
C LYS A 116 -19.92 0.70 -28.54
N LYS A 117 -19.06 -0.25 -28.92
CA LYS A 117 -19.00 -0.76 -30.30
C LYS A 117 -20.29 -1.48 -30.70
N SER A 118 -20.91 -2.24 -29.78
CA SER A 118 -22.18 -2.92 -30.09
C SER A 118 -23.32 -1.94 -30.29
N GLU A 119 -23.39 -0.88 -29.47
CA GLU A 119 -24.44 0.15 -29.62
C GLU A 119 -24.26 0.93 -30.92
N GLN A 120 -23.04 1.36 -31.24
CA GLN A 120 -22.74 2.01 -32.52
C GLN A 120 -23.09 1.14 -33.74
N LYS A 121 -22.86 -0.17 -33.66
CA LYS A 121 -23.24 -1.11 -34.73
C LYS A 121 -24.75 -1.23 -34.88
N LYS A 122 -25.51 -1.21 -33.78
CA LYS A 122 -26.98 -1.25 -33.83
C LYS A 122 -27.53 0.05 -34.42
N GLU A 123 -27.06 1.19 -33.93
CA GLU A 123 -27.45 2.50 -34.47
C GLU A 123 -27.17 2.62 -35.97
N GLN A 124 -26.00 2.14 -36.43
CA GLN A 124 -25.68 2.11 -37.86
C GLN A 124 -26.64 1.20 -38.64
N ALA A 125 -26.94 0.00 -38.14
CA ALA A 125 -27.85 -0.91 -38.80
C ALA A 125 -29.28 -0.33 -38.91
N GLU A 126 -29.77 0.34 -37.86
CA GLU A 126 -31.06 1.03 -37.87
C GLU A 126 -31.09 2.17 -38.90
N LEU A 127 -30.01 2.95 -39.02
CA LEU A 127 -29.91 4.01 -40.03
C LEU A 127 -29.87 3.44 -41.46
N ASP A 128 -29.14 2.34 -41.67
CA ASP A 128 -29.04 1.68 -42.97
C ASP A 128 -30.41 1.10 -43.41
N GLU A 129 -31.16 0.51 -42.47
CA GLU A 129 -32.53 0.03 -42.71
C GLU A 129 -33.47 1.19 -43.09
N LEU A 130 -33.45 2.29 -42.34
CA LEU A 130 -34.26 3.48 -42.64
C LEU A 130 -33.92 4.09 -44.00
N SER A 131 -32.63 4.15 -44.35
CA SER A 131 -32.16 4.63 -45.66
C SER A 131 -32.67 3.72 -46.78
N SER A 132 -32.61 2.40 -46.58
CA SER A 132 -33.06 1.41 -47.57
C SER A 132 -34.58 1.50 -47.80
N VAL A 133 -35.38 1.62 -46.73
CA VAL A 133 -36.84 1.79 -46.83
C VAL A 133 -37.19 3.09 -47.58
N ARG A 134 -36.49 4.19 -47.28
CA ARG A 134 -36.74 5.47 -47.94
C ARG A 134 -36.38 5.44 -49.43
N HIS A 135 -35.32 4.73 -49.81
CA HIS A 135 -34.95 4.52 -51.21
C HIS A 135 -36.05 3.75 -51.98
N ILE A 136 -36.53 2.64 -51.41
CA ILE A 136 -37.58 1.80 -52.01
C ILE A 136 -38.87 2.61 -52.21
N LEU A 137 -39.26 3.43 -51.24
CA LEU A 137 -40.45 4.29 -51.36
C LEU A 137 -40.27 5.36 -52.44
N SER A 138 -39.07 5.94 -52.58
CA SER A 138 -38.82 6.94 -53.64
C SER A 138 -38.82 6.36 -55.06
N GLU A 139 -38.40 5.09 -55.22
CA GLU A 139 -38.46 4.38 -56.50
C GLU A 139 -39.88 3.94 -56.85
N ALA A 140 -40.74 3.68 -55.86
CA ALA A 140 -42.15 3.33 -56.09
C ALA A 140 -43.02 4.52 -56.51
N ASP A 141 -42.61 5.74 -56.15
CA ASP A 141 -43.30 7.00 -56.49
C ASP A 141 -42.80 7.64 -57.82
N SER A 142 -41.85 7.01 -58.51
CA SER A 142 -41.26 7.45 -59.80
C SER A 142 -41.81 6.67 -60.99
#